data_AF-A0A8J7UA98-F1
#
_entry.id   AF-A0A8J7UA98-F1
#
_cell.length_a   1.000
_cell.length_b   1.000
_cell.length_c   1.000
_cell.angle_alpha   90.00
_cell.angle_beta   90.00
_cell.angle_gamma   90.00
#
_symmetry.space_group_name_H-M   'P 1'
#
loop_
_entity.id
_entity.type
_entity.pdbx_description
1 polymer ?
#
loop_
_entity_poly.entity_id
_entity_poly.type
_entity_poly.pdbx_seq_one_letter_code
_entity_poly.pdbx_strand_id
1 'polypeptide(L)'
;MATDNTKIQATDAQAPGNPPMNNEGFSKANPPKSSDTPTTVYNGVPPIYEPVTPGFTPATEPPVGGVILESTPIEYNTDRYTAKVTVHNTGDRPIQVGSHFHFFEVNRYLEFDREKTFGCHLNIPATTAIRFEPGEEKVVEVVSYSGKRKVWGFNGLVDGYTGGEDTPTYFPDKIRALRRAEEYGFKSVSEDEAEAEASK
;
A
#
# COMPACT_ATOMS: atom_id res chain seq x y z
N MET A 1 -38.27 -69.61 6.76
CA MET A 1 -37.99 -69.46 5.32
C MET A 1 -38.02 -67.97 4.99
N ALA A 2 -36.96 -67.46 4.34
CA ALA A 2 -36.92 -66.30 3.41
C ALA A 2 -37.42 -64.91 3.93
N THR A 3 -36.52 -63.96 4.25
CA THR A 3 -36.06 -62.79 3.42
C THR A 3 -37.11 -61.67 3.25
N ASP A 4 -36.87 -60.35 3.24
CA ASP A 4 -35.71 -59.45 3.42
C ASP A 4 -36.27 -58.00 3.29
N ASN A 5 -35.47 -57.02 3.72
CA ASN A 5 -35.39 -55.62 3.24
C ASN A 5 -36.27 -54.47 3.76
N THR A 6 -35.61 -53.68 4.63
CA THR A 6 -35.18 -52.28 4.43
C THR A 6 -36.21 -51.16 4.34
N LYS A 7 -36.29 -50.38 5.43
CA LYS A 7 -36.90 -49.05 5.52
C LYS A 7 -35.82 -48.07 6.01
N ILE A 8 -35.31 -47.20 5.16
CA ILE A 8 -34.57 -46.00 5.59
C ILE A 8 -35.12 -44.83 4.78
N GLN A 9 -35.85 -43.95 5.47
CA GLN A 9 -36.28 -42.65 4.97
C GLN A 9 -35.07 -41.73 4.96
N ALA A 10 -34.80 -41.09 3.82
CA ALA A 10 -33.90 -39.94 3.74
C ALA A 10 -34.67 -38.73 4.31
N THR A 11 -34.18 -38.16 5.39
CA THR A 11 -34.63 -36.85 5.88
C THR A 11 -33.73 -35.77 5.29
N ASP A 12 -34.34 -34.89 4.51
CA ASP A 12 -33.77 -33.64 4.02
C ASP A 12 -33.26 -32.78 5.18
N ALA A 13 -31.94 -32.56 5.25
CA ALA A 13 -31.34 -31.55 6.10
C ALA A 13 -30.92 -30.36 5.23
N GLN A 14 -31.86 -29.42 5.06
CA GLN A 14 -31.60 -28.09 4.52
C GLN A 14 -30.73 -27.31 5.54
N ALA A 15 -29.45 -27.08 5.25
CA ALA A 15 -28.62 -26.16 6.04
C ALA A 15 -28.84 -24.70 5.55
N PRO A 16 -29.22 -23.75 6.43
CA PRO A 16 -29.43 -22.35 6.04
C PRO A 16 -28.15 -21.50 6.16
N GLY A 17 -27.91 -20.65 5.15
CA GLY A 17 -27.14 -19.41 5.31
C GLY A 17 -25.78 -19.33 4.59
N ASN A 18 -25.78 -18.86 3.34
CA ASN A 18 -24.70 -18.08 2.73
C ASN A 18 -25.38 -16.80 2.20
N PRO A 19 -24.83 -15.55 2.15
CA PRO A 19 -23.43 -15.09 2.22
C PRO A 19 -23.25 -13.73 3.01
N PRO A 20 -22.19 -12.90 2.81
CA PRO A 20 -22.19 -11.99 1.66
C PRO A 20 -20.89 -12.02 0.82
N MET A 21 -21.09 -12.00 -0.50
CA MET A 21 -20.07 -11.77 -1.52
C MET A 21 -20.11 -10.31 -1.95
N ASN A 22 -18.95 -9.67 -2.13
CA ASN A 22 -18.80 -8.55 -3.07
C ASN A 22 -17.37 -8.38 -3.62
N ASN A 23 -16.84 -9.39 -4.33
CA ASN A 23 -15.78 -9.12 -5.31
C ASN A 23 -16.43 -8.68 -6.62
N GLU A 24 -16.74 -7.39 -6.74
CA GLU A 24 -17.06 -6.81 -8.05
C GLU A 24 -15.85 -6.96 -8.97
N GLY A 25 -16.01 -7.71 -10.06
CA GLY A 25 -14.99 -7.81 -11.12
C GLY A 25 -14.56 -9.21 -11.53
N PHE A 26 -15.23 -10.30 -11.10
CA PHE A 26 -15.05 -11.58 -11.78
C PHE A 26 -15.71 -11.51 -13.17
N SER A 27 -14.91 -11.19 -14.20
CA SER A 27 -15.26 -11.58 -15.55
C SER A 27 -15.53 -13.08 -15.53
N LYS A 28 -16.66 -13.51 -16.10
CA LYS A 28 -17.14 -14.89 -16.04
C LYS A 28 -16.07 -15.83 -16.63
N ALA A 29 -15.17 -16.33 -15.80
CA ALA A 29 -14.30 -17.43 -16.13
C ALA A 29 -15.19 -18.68 -16.25
N ASN A 30 -15.10 -19.37 -17.38
CA ASN A 30 -15.78 -20.64 -17.59
C ASN A 30 -15.52 -21.57 -16.39
N PRO A 31 -16.53 -22.34 -15.92
CA PRO A 31 -16.31 -23.29 -14.84
C PRO A 31 -15.16 -24.24 -15.21
N PRO A 32 -14.28 -24.60 -14.26
CA PRO A 32 -13.23 -25.56 -14.54
C PRO A 32 -13.89 -26.83 -15.06
N LYS A 33 -13.41 -27.31 -16.22
CA LYS A 33 -13.83 -28.61 -16.75
C LYS A 33 -13.56 -29.64 -15.67
N SER A 34 -14.56 -30.46 -15.36
CA SER A 34 -14.44 -31.66 -14.54
C SER A 34 -13.16 -32.42 -14.92
N SER A 35 -12.13 -32.31 -14.09
CA SER A 35 -10.99 -33.21 -14.17
C SER A 35 -11.43 -34.52 -13.55
N ASP A 36 -11.48 -35.59 -14.36
CA ASP A 36 -11.71 -36.93 -13.85
C ASP A 36 -10.71 -37.19 -12.72
N THR A 37 -11.22 -37.40 -11.50
CA THR A 37 -10.37 -37.82 -10.38
C THR A 37 -9.95 -39.25 -10.71
N PRO A 38 -8.66 -39.57 -10.86
CA PRO A 38 -8.24 -40.94 -11.11
C PRO A 38 -8.67 -41.82 -9.92
N THR A 39 -9.54 -42.80 -10.17
CA THR A 39 -10.09 -43.72 -9.17
C THR A 39 -9.09 -44.78 -8.71
N THR A 40 -7.82 -44.66 -9.11
CA THR A 40 -6.77 -45.63 -8.78
C THR A 40 -6.36 -45.45 -7.33
N VAL A 41 -6.91 -46.30 -6.45
CA VAL A 41 -6.47 -46.41 -5.06
C VAL A 41 -5.01 -46.87 -5.05
N TYR A 42 -4.11 -46.03 -4.53
CA TYR A 42 -2.72 -46.41 -4.29
C TYR A 42 -2.67 -47.39 -3.12
N ASN A 43 -2.35 -48.66 -3.41
CA ASN A 43 -2.32 -49.75 -2.41
C ASN A 43 -1.04 -49.81 -1.55
N GLY A 44 -0.16 -48.82 -1.66
CA GLY A 44 1.03 -48.73 -0.79
C GLY A 44 0.71 -47.94 0.46
N VAL A 45 1.21 -48.38 1.62
CA VAL A 45 1.33 -47.50 2.79
C VAL A 45 2.47 -46.54 2.45
N PRO A 46 2.21 -45.25 2.15
CA PRO A 46 3.29 -44.30 1.94
C PRO A 46 4.15 -44.27 3.21
N PRO A 47 5.49 -44.13 3.10
CA PRO A 47 6.33 -43.98 4.28
C PRO A 47 5.71 -42.89 5.15
N ILE A 48 5.26 -43.28 6.34
CA ILE A 48 4.55 -42.44 7.29
C ILE A 48 5.35 -41.16 7.45
N TYR A 49 4.82 -40.08 6.88
CA TYR A 49 5.28 -38.74 7.19
C TYR A 49 5.16 -38.64 8.70
N GLU A 50 6.26 -38.36 9.41
CA GLU A 50 6.15 -38.02 10.83
C GLU A 50 5.07 -36.94 10.93
N PRO A 51 4.02 -37.14 11.76
CA PRO A 51 2.94 -36.17 11.82
C PRO A 51 3.56 -34.84 12.24
N VAL A 52 3.57 -33.89 11.31
CA VAL A 52 4.04 -32.55 11.58
C VAL A 52 2.99 -31.94 12.49
N THR A 53 3.26 -31.91 13.80
CA THR A 53 2.41 -31.20 14.74
C THR A 53 2.44 -29.72 14.35
N PRO A 54 1.33 -29.13 13.90
CA PRO A 54 1.32 -27.72 13.57
C PRO A 54 1.63 -26.94 14.85
N GLY A 55 2.65 -26.06 14.81
CA GLY A 55 3.03 -25.23 15.96
C GLY A 55 1.96 -24.19 16.36
N PHE A 56 0.84 -24.15 15.62
CA PHE A 56 -0.27 -23.23 15.81
C PHE A 56 -1.58 -23.96 15.52
N THR A 57 -2.53 -23.90 16.46
CA THR A 57 -3.89 -24.39 16.27
C THR A 57 -4.83 -23.18 16.13
N PRO A 58 -5.50 -23.00 14.98
CA PRO A 58 -6.46 -21.94 14.78
C PRO A 58 -7.60 -22.00 15.79
N ALA A 59 -8.07 -20.85 16.29
CA ALA A 59 -9.32 -20.80 17.06
C ALA A 59 -10.55 -21.11 16.18
N THR A 60 -10.47 -20.82 14.88
CA THR A 60 -11.51 -21.12 13.88
C THR A 60 -10.84 -21.75 12.67
N GLU A 61 -11.42 -22.83 12.13
CA GLU A 61 -10.87 -23.51 10.96
C GLU A 61 -10.96 -22.58 9.73
N PRO A 62 -9.83 -22.19 9.11
CA PRO A 62 -9.86 -21.31 7.95
C PRO A 62 -10.36 -22.10 6.72
N PRO A 63 -11.07 -21.45 5.78
CA PRO A 63 -11.38 -22.06 4.50
C PRO A 63 -10.07 -22.38 3.73
N VAL A 64 -10.15 -23.26 2.73
CA VAL A 64 -8.99 -23.56 1.86
C VAL A 64 -8.49 -22.27 1.20
N GLY A 65 -7.21 -21.93 1.43
CA GLY A 65 -6.61 -20.67 0.99
C GLY A 65 -6.90 -19.45 1.88
N GLY A 66 -7.58 -19.64 3.02
CA GLY A 66 -7.82 -18.60 4.02
C GLY A 66 -6.54 -18.23 4.78
N VAL A 67 -6.51 -16.98 5.27
CA VAL A 67 -5.44 -16.47 6.13
C VAL A 67 -5.96 -16.27 7.55
N ILE A 68 -5.14 -16.55 8.54
CA ILE A 68 -5.41 -16.26 9.95
C ILE A 68 -4.51 -15.09 10.31
N LEU A 69 -5.12 -13.93 10.53
CA LEU A 69 -4.41 -12.69 10.80
C LEU A 69 -4.55 -12.35 12.29
N GLU A 70 -3.49 -11.80 12.85
CA GLU A 70 -3.58 -11.12 14.13
C GLU A 70 -4.32 -9.79 13.94
N SER A 71 -5.08 -9.35 14.95
CA SER A 71 -5.78 -8.06 14.92
C SER A 71 -4.85 -6.87 15.15
N THR A 72 -3.60 -7.11 15.51
CA THR A 72 -2.62 -6.08 15.86
C THR A 72 -2.25 -5.26 14.61
N PRO A 73 -2.41 -3.93 14.62
CA PRO A 73 -1.98 -3.08 13.51
C PRO A 73 -0.48 -3.19 13.26
N ILE A 74 -0.08 -3.11 12.00
CA ILE A 74 1.33 -3.06 11.61
C ILE A 74 1.77 -1.60 11.51
N GLU A 75 2.75 -1.22 12.30
CA GLU A 75 3.44 0.05 12.16
C GLU A 75 4.44 0.01 10.99
N TYR A 76 4.57 1.12 10.28
CA TYR A 76 5.48 1.26 9.15
C TYR A 76 6.16 2.63 9.17
N ASN A 77 7.33 2.72 8.53
CA ASN A 77 8.13 3.95 8.45
C ASN A 77 8.47 4.60 9.81
N THR A 78 8.61 3.79 10.86
CA THR A 78 8.99 4.26 12.20
C THR A 78 10.42 4.82 12.22
N ASP A 79 10.72 5.62 13.26
CA ASP A 79 12.06 6.11 13.58
C ASP A 79 12.70 6.98 12.48
N ARG A 80 11.88 7.72 11.74
CA ARG A 80 12.30 8.60 10.66
C ARG A 80 11.71 9.99 10.84
N TYR A 81 12.35 10.97 10.22
CA TYR A 81 11.80 12.31 10.15
C TYR A 81 10.46 12.28 9.41
N THR A 82 9.42 12.83 10.03
CA THR A 82 8.10 13.03 9.44
C THR A 82 7.71 14.49 9.51
N ALA A 83 6.97 14.95 8.50
CA ALA A 83 6.43 16.31 8.45
C ALA A 83 5.01 16.27 7.90
N LYS A 84 4.12 17.08 8.48
CA LYS A 84 2.78 17.32 7.93
C LYS A 84 2.84 18.57 7.09
N VAL A 85 2.40 18.48 5.85
CA VAL A 85 2.45 19.58 4.88
C VAL A 85 1.10 19.72 4.23
N THR A 86 0.61 20.96 4.17
CA THR A 86 -0.62 21.30 3.44
C THR A 86 -0.30 21.47 1.96
N VAL A 87 -1.01 20.72 1.12
CA VAL A 87 -0.76 20.66 -0.32
C VAL A 87 -2.00 21.09 -1.06
N HIS A 88 -1.85 22.15 -1.86
CA HIS A 88 -2.90 22.72 -2.68
C HIS A 88 -2.64 22.46 -4.17
N ASN A 89 -3.64 21.91 -4.87
CA ASN A 89 -3.57 21.73 -6.32
C ASN A 89 -4.11 22.96 -7.06
N THR A 90 -3.20 23.81 -7.51
CA THR A 90 -3.55 25.01 -8.29
C THR A 90 -3.80 24.73 -9.78
N GLY A 91 -3.65 23.48 -10.22
CA GLY A 91 -3.82 23.08 -11.60
C GLY A 91 -5.30 22.86 -11.98
N ASP A 92 -5.53 22.74 -13.29
CA ASP A 92 -6.83 22.45 -13.89
C ASP A 92 -7.12 20.94 -14.03
N ARG A 93 -6.17 20.10 -13.64
CA ARG A 93 -6.20 18.65 -13.84
C ARG A 93 -5.92 17.91 -12.54
N PRO A 94 -6.49 16.70 -12.38
CA PRO A 94 -6.20 15.89 -11.21
C PRO A 94 -4.76 15.39 -11.22
N ILE A 95 -4.15 15.36 -10.04
CA ILE A 95 -2.76 14.93 -9.84
C ILE A 95 -2.77 13.79 -8.83
N GLN A 96 -2.05 12.71 -9.14
CA GLN A 96 -1.91 11.56 -8.24
C GLN A 96 -0.43 11.32 -7.94
N VAL A 97 -0.08 11.24 -6.66
CA VAL A 97 1.29 11.07 -6.18
C VAL A 97 1.41 9.74 -5.46
N GLY A 98 2.33 8.89 -5.92
CA GLY A 98 2.57 7.56 -5.34
C GLY A 98 3.41 7.59 -4.06
N SER A 99 3.35 6.50 -3.30
CA SER A 99 3.95 6.39 -1.96
C SER A 99 5.46 6.68 -1.90
N HIS A 100 6.23 6.31 -2.92
CA HIS A 100 7.70 6.41 -2.94
C HIS A 100 8.24 7.48 -3.90
N PHE A 101 7.37 8.34 -4.44
CA PHE A 101 7.80 9.43 -5.28
C PHE A 101 8.49 10.51 -4.43
N HIS A 102 9.58 11.11 -4.93
CA HIS A 102 10.28 12.16 -4.19
C HIS A 102 9.38 13.39 -4.11
N PHE A 103 8.85 13.67 -2.93
CA PHE A 103 7.73 14.59 -2.77
C PHE A 103 8.10 16.02 -3.17
N PHE A 104 9.35 16.43 -2.91
CA PHE A 104 9.93 17.68 -3.41
C PHE A 104 9.85 17.85 -4.94
N GLU A 105 9.83 16.77 -5.71
CA GLU A 105 9.86 16.78 -7.17
C GLU A 105 8.49 16.51 -7.80
N VAL A 106 7.40 16.52 -7.02
CA VAL A 106 6.05 16.32 -7.59
C VAL A 106 5.67 17.50 -8.49
N ASN A 107 4.59 17.30 -9.26
CA ASN A 107 4.07 18.25 -10.24
C ASN A 107 4.13 19.71 -9.74
N ARG A 108 4.67 20.60 -10.58
CA ARG A 108 4.85 22.03 -10.34
C ARG A 108 3.58 22.80 -9.97
N TYR A 109 2.41 22.29 -10.33
CA TYR A 109 1.11 22.89 -9.98
C TYR A 109 0.66 22.58 -8.54
N LEU A 110 1.31 21.63 -7.87
CA LEU A 110 1.13 21.43 -6.44
C LEU A 110 1.96 22.47 -5.68
N GLU A 111 1.26 23.25 -4.87
CA GLU A 111 1.80 24.32 -4.03
C GLU A 111 1.80 23.84 -2.57
N PHE A 112 2.99 23.86 -1.97
CA PHE A 112 3.26 23.41 -0.60
C PHE A 112 4.68 23.81 -0.18
N ASP A 113 5.03 23.58 1.08
CA ASP A 113 6.40 23.81 1.57
C ASP A 113 7.35 22.75 1.01
N ARG A 114 7.96 23.07 -0.14
CA ARG A 114 8.93 22.18 -0.80
C ARG A 114 10.15 21.95 0.07
N GLU A 115 10.61 22.96 0.79
CA GLU A 115 11.83 22.86 1.58
C GLU A 115 11.72 21.78 2.66
N LYS A 116 10.59 21.70 3.38
CA LYS A 116 10.33 20.67 4.40
C LYS A 116 10.24 19.26 3.83
N THR A 117 9.87 19.12 2.55
CA THR A 117 9.67 17.83 1.89
C THR A 117 10.91 17.29 1.16
N PHE A 118 12.02 18.03 1.23
CA PHE A 118 13.27 17.60 0.59
C PHE A 118 13.77 16.27 1.16
N GLY A 119 14.03 15.30 0.28
CA GLY A 119 14.45 13.96 0.69
C GLY A 119 13.35 13.11 1.33
N CYS A 120 12.08 13.48 1.14
CA CYS A 120 10.92 12.78 1.69
C CYS A 120 10.01 12.17 0.62
N HIS A 121 9.21 11.19 1.02
CA HIS A 121 8.13 10.59 0.24
C HIS A 121 6.85 10.51 1.09
N LEU A 122 5.69 10.19 0.49
CA LEU A 122 4.43 10.12 1.25
C LEU A 122 4.47 9.00 2.31
N ASN A 123 4.04 9.32 3.53
CA ASN A 123 3.93 8.36 4.63
C ASN A 123 2.63 7.54 4.54
N ILE A 124 2.46 6.83 3.43
CA ILE A 124 1.31 5.97 3.14
C ILE A 124 1.77 4.55 2.86
N PRO A 125 0.87 3.55 2.92
CA PRO A 125 1.22 2.17 2.60
C PRO A 125 1.88 2.06 1.21
N ALA A 126 2.85 1.17 1.09
CA ALA A 126 3.57 0.99 -0.17
C ALA A 126 2.61 0.66 -1.32
N THR A 127 2.90 1.17 -2.52
CA THR A 127 2.09 0.97 -3.74
C THR A 127 0.77 1.75 -3.77
N THR A 128 0.44 2.49 -2.71
CA THR A 128 -0.71 3.41 -2.71
C THR A 128 -0.34 4.80 -3.20
N ALA A 129 -1.35 5.66 -3.38
CA ALA A 129 -1.17 7.02 -3.86
C ALA A 129 -2.23 7.96 -3.25
N ILE A 130 -1.90 9.24 -3.14
CA ILE A 130 -2.84 10.30 -2.80
C ILE A 130 -3.24 11.04 -4.08
N ARG A 131 -4.54 11.26 -4.23
CA ARG A 131 -5.13 12.00 -5.35
C ARG A 131 -5.56 13.39 -4.90
N PHE A 132 -5.20 14.38 -5.70
CA PHE A 132 -5.55 15.78 -5.57
C PHE A 132 -6.42 16.18 -6.76
N GLU A 133 -7.68 16.53 -6.50
CA GLU A 133 -8.56 17.12 -7.51
C GLU A 133 -8.14 18.57 -7.82
N PRO A 134 -8.55 19.15 -8.98
CA PRO A 134 -8.30 20.56 -9.29
C PRO A 134 -8.84 21.50 -8.20
N GLY A 135 -8.01 22.39 -7.67
CA GLY A 135 -8.36 23.32 -6.59
C GLY A 135 -8.45 22.70 -5.20
N GLU A 136 -8.19 21.40 -5.05
CA GLU A 136 -8.27 20.72 -3.76
C GLU A 136 -7.05 21.01 -2.89
N GLU A 137 -7.28 21.17 -1.59
CA GLU A 137 -6.25 21.30 -0.57
C GLU A 137 -6.35 20.16 0.44
N LYS A 138 -5.21 19.52 0.74
CA LYS A 138 -5.13 18.41 1.71
C LYS A 138 -3.86 18.50 2.54
N VAL A 139 -3.98 18.19 3.82
CA VAL A 139 -2.83 17.93 4.69
C VAL A 139 -2.36 16.49 4.45
N VAL A 140 -1.09 16.34 4.10
CA VAL A 140 -0.44 15.04 3.93
C VAL A 140 0.75 14.91 4.86
N GLU A 141 1.06 13.67 5.25
CA GLU A 141 2.28 13.39 6.00
C GLU A 141 3.34 12.81 5.06
N VAL A 142 4.54 13.36 5.13
CA VAL A 142 5.72 12.89 4.42
C VAL A 142 6.71 12.29 5.40
N VAL A 143 7.53 11.35 4.94
CA VAL A 143 8.58 10.69 5.71
C VAL A 143 9.89 10.70 4.92
N SER A 144 11.01 10.90 5.62
CA SER A 144 12.33 10.91 4.99
C SER A 144 12.71 9.56 4.41
N TYR A 145 13.38 9.56 3.25
CA TYR A 145 14.01 8.37 2.72
C TYR A 145 15.03 7.76 3.70
N SER A 146 15.13 6.44 3.66
CA SER A 146 16.16 5.68 4.38
C SER A 146 17.27 5.19 3.43
N GLY A 147 18.16 4.33 3.92
CA GLY A 147 19.27 3.78 3.15
C GLY A 147 20.31 4.83 2.79
N LYS A 148 20.79 4.82 1.54
CA LYS A 148 21.84 5.75 1.06
C LYS A 148 21.34 7.17 0.80
N ARG A 149 20.02 7.41 0.86
CA ARG A 149 19.38 8.71 0.61
C ARG A 149 19.85 9.41 -0.67
N LYS A 150 20.04 8.63 -1.75
CA LYS A 150 20.38 9.15 -3.07
C LYS A 150 19.15 9.08 -3.98
N VAL A 151 18.77 10.23 -4.54
CA VAL A 151 17.60 10.39 -5.40
C VAL A 151 18.07 10.66 -6.82
N TRP A 152 17.54 9.91 -7.79
CA TRP A 152 17.89 10.01 -9.21
C TRP A 152 16.61 9.94 -10.06
N GLY A 153 16.54 10.72 -11.14
CA GLY A 153 15.43 10.69 -12.10
C GLY A 153 14.37 11.73 -11.76
N PHE A 154 13.14 11.32 -11.45
CA PHE A 154 12.00 12.20 -11.13
C PHE A 154 11.87 13.40 -12.09
N ASN A 155 12.09 14.63 -11.62
CA ASN A 155 12.12 15.85 -12.46
C ASN A 155 13.54 16.40 -12.66
N GLY A 156 14.57 15.63 -12.27
CA GLY A 156 15.97 16.00 -12.40
C GLY A 156 16.36 17.18 -11.51
N LEU A 157 15.59 17.47 -10.45
CA LEU A 157 15.88 18.62 -9.60
C LEU A 157 17.08 18.34 -8.70
N VAL A 158 17.17 17.13 -8.15
CA VAL A 158 18.22 16.74 -7.20
C VAL A 158 19.35 15.95 -7.86
N ASP A 159 19.05 14.77 -8.43
CA ASP A 159 20.05 13.81 -8.97
C ASP A 159 21.30 13.67 -8.06
N GLY A 160 21.06 13.42 -6.78
CA GLY A 160 22.06 13.63 -5.75
C GLY A 160 21.67 13.11 -4.36
N TYR A 161 22.41 13.56 -3.35
CA TYR A 161 22.22 13.13 -1.96
C TYR A 161 21.19 14.01 -1.25
N THR A 162 20.36 13.38 -0.42
CA THR A 162 19.23 14.01 0.30
C THR A 162 19.25 13.77 1.81
N GLY A 163 20.42 13.40 2.35
CA GLY A 163 20.61 13.23 3.80
C GLY A 163 20.78 14.53 4.57
N GLY A 164 20.69 14.42 5.89
CA GLY A 164 21.00 15.52 6.82
C GLY A 164 22.49 15.86 6.84
N GLU A 165 22.83 17.03 7.41
CA GLU A 165 24.15 17.65 7.37
C GLU A 165 25.21 17.00 8.30
N ASP A 166 24.90 15.87 8.94
CA ASP A 166 25.83 15.17 9.84
C ASP A 166 26.89 14.36 9.05
N THR A 167 27.83 15.10 8.44
CA THR A 167 29.17 14.73 7.93
C THR A 167 29.36 14.07 6.54
N PRO A 168 30.34 14.50 5.71
CA PRO A 168 31.11 15.76 5.70
C PRO A 168 30.69 16.74 4.58
N THR A 169 30.39 17.96 5.02
CA THR A 169 30.82 19.27 4.48
C THR A 169 30.53 19.57 3.01
N TYR A 170 29.40 20.25 2.79
CA TYR A 170 28.95 20.89 1.54
C TYR A 170 28.16 19.98 0.59
N PHE A 171 26.86 19.83 0.88
CA PHE A 171 25.86 19.30 -0.05
C PHE A 171 25.00 20.46 -0.59
N PRO A 172 25.44 21.17 -1.65
CA PRO A 172 24.64 22.22 -2.27
C PRO A 172 23.42 21.64 -2.99
N ASP A 173 23.17 20.33 -2.96
CA ASP A 173 22.09 19.68 -3.69
C ASP A 173 20.72 20.19 -3.24
N LYS A 174 20.49 20.42 -1.94
CA LYS A 174 19.25 21.07 -1.46
C LYS A 174 19.10 22.48 -2.02
N ILE A 175 20.15 23.30 -1.91
CA ILE A 175 20.14 24.70 -2.38
C ILE A 175 19.98 24.77 -3.91
N ARG A 176 20.69 23.92 -4.65
CA ARG A 176 20.60 23.80 -6.11
C ARG A 176 19.24 23.31 -6.54
N ALA A 177 18.66 22.34 -5.82
CA ALA A 177 17.35 21.80 -6.10
C ALA A 177 16.26 22.85 -5.86
N LEU A 178 16.33 23.60 -4.75
CA LEU A 178 15.43 24.72 -4.47
C LEU A 178 15.52 25.78 -5.57
N ARG A 179 16.74 26.20 -5.94
CA ARG A 179 16.94 27.15 -7.04
C ARG A 179 16.39 26.63 -8.37
N ARG A 180 16.62 25.36 -8.70
CA ARG A 180 16.05 24.74 -9.91
C ARG A 180 14.53 24.66 -9.87
N ALA A 181 13.95 24.35 -8.71
CA ALA A 181 12.52 24.33 -8.51
C ALA A 181 11.92 25.71 -8.81
N GLU A 182 12.53 26.77 -8.28
CA GLU A 182 12.15 28.15 -8.57
C GLU A 182 12.31 28.49 -10.06
N GLU A 183 13.49 28.24 -10.64
CA GLU A 183 13.80 28.49 -12.07
C GLU A 183 12.84 27.77 -13.02
N TYR A 184 12.39 26.55 -12.67
CA TYR A 184 11.48 25.74 -13.49
C TYR A 184 9.99 25.97 -13.15
N GLY A 185 9.69 26.88 -12.23
CA GLY A 185 8.33 27.30 -11.89
C GLY A 185 7.55 26.27 -11.07
N PHE A 186 8.23 25.51 -10.21
CA PHE A 186 7.58 24.69 -9.20
C PHE A 186 7.05 25.57 -8.08
N LYS A 187 5.75 25.53 -7.84
CA LYS A 187 5.13 26.32 -6.78
C LYS A 187 5.59 25.85 -5.40
N SER A 188 5.95 26.81 -4.56
CA SER A 188 6.26 26.59 -3.16
C SER A 188 5.73 27.74 -2.33
N VAL A 189 5.15 27.42 -1.17
CA VAL A 189 4.73 28.39 -0.16
C VAL A 189 5.30 27.93 1.17
N SER A 190 5.92 28.83 1.93
CA SER A 190 6.38 28.48 3.27
C SER A 190 5.17 28.36 4.22
N GLU A 191 5.24 27.45 5.20
CA GLU A 191 4.11 27.29 6.14
C GLU A 191 3.81 28.58 6.92
N ASP A 192 4.83 29.38 7.25
CA ASP A 192 4.65 30.67 7.94
C ASP A 192 3.82 31.66 7.10
N GLU A 193 4.02 31.66 5.79
CA GLU A 193 3.24 32.49 4.85
C GLU A 193 1.82 31.94 4.66
N ALA A 194 1.68 30.61 4.59
CA ALA A 194 0.37 29.97 4.46
C ALA A 194 -0.52 30.19 5.70
N GLU A 195 0.04 30.08 6.91
CA GLU A 195 -0.69 30.36 8.16
C GLU A 195 -1.09 31.84 8.29
N ALA A 196 -0.24 32.75 7.79
CA ALA A 196 -0.52 34.19 7.77
C ALA A 196 -1.64 34.56 6.79
N GLU A 197 -1.78 33.86 5.65
CA GLU A 197 -2.89 34.04 4.72
C GLU A 197 -4.20 33.45 5.24
N ALA A 198 -4.16 32.28 5.89
CA ALA A 198 -5.35 31.66 6.48
C ALA A 198 -5.96 32.45 7.65
N SER A 199 -5.18 33.35 8.26
CA SER A 199 -5.61 34.18 9.41
C SER A 199 -6.16 35.56 9.02
N LYS A 200 -6.25 35.89 7.72
CA LYS A 200 -6.83 37.14 7.21
C LYS A 200 -8.26 36.95 6.73
#